data_AF-A8WYQ5-F1
#
_entry.id   AF-A8WYQ5-F1
#
_cell.length_a   1.000
_cell.length_b   1.000
_cell.length_c   1.000
_cell.angle_alpha   90.00
_cell.angle_beta   90.00
_cell.angle_gamma   90.00
#
_symmetry.space_group_name_H-M   'P 1'
#
loop_
_entity.id
_entity.type
_entity.pdbx_description
1 polymer ?
#
loop_
_entity_poly.entity_id
_entity_poly.type
_entity_poly.pdbx_seq_one_letter_code
_entity_poly.pdbx_strand_id
1 'polypeptide(L)'
;MISSEDVVKMKKKKWLTAEEWMKIISEKTYSESLEIGLNELQKLKEEGTLTIRVPKESNGKIPFDTITWSKTVRSLKIRHEPRYCMMKLFDSDVQTVRCLRYESEDISKQFLQVYFWVFTYDDYIYSHYVILTNECELPESSNSNKRRLNTHQIDILRNDVMPNETIVNAKRVAHERGINVTTKQLLNLNRKDRTADIDPRGPRGDIVKLIESIRAVQTDEEL
;
A
#
# COMPACT_ATOMS: atom_id res chain seq x y z
N MET A 1 15.11 -34.63 -29.96
CA MET A 1 15.33 -33.22 -30.35
C MET A 1 14.55 -32.37 -29.38
N ILE A 2 15.22 -31.77 -28.41
CA ILE A 2 14.61 -30.84 -27.45
C ILE A 2 14.52 -29.50 -28.17
N SER A 3 13.31 -28.96 -28.27
CA SER A 3 13.04 -27.67 -28.90
C SER A 3 13.88 -26.57 -28.23
N SER A 4 14.49 -25.73 -29.04
CA SER A 4 15.29 -24.56 -28.62
C SER A 4 14.51 -23.53 -27.79
N GLU A 5 13.18 -23.61 -27.75
CA GLU A 5 12.34 -22.74 -26.91
C GLU A 5 12.33 -23.17 -25.43
N ASP A 6 12.55 -24.46 -25.13
CA ASP A 6 12.55 -24.97 -23.76
C ASP A 6 13.86 -24.68 -22.99
N VAL A 7 14.92 -24.31 -23.71
CA VAL A 7 16.25 -23.98 -23.16
C VAL A 7 16.35 -22.50 -22.75
N VAL A 8 15.44 -21.63 -23.24
CA VAL A 8 15.47 -20.16 -23.01
C VAL A 8 14.56 -19.71 -21.85
N LYS A 9 14.03 -20.63 -21.04
CA LYS A 9 13.71 -20.27 -19.65
C LYS A 9 15.02 -20.16 -18.87
N MET A 10 15.76 -19.06 -19.09
CA MET A 10 16.79 -18.63 -18.14
C MET A 10 16.18 -18.79 -16.75
N LYS A 11 16.79 -19.60 -15.89
CA LYS A 11 16.35 -19.77 -14.50
C LYS A 11 16.39 -18.38 -13.84
N LYS A 12 15.30 -17.63 -13.93
CA LYS A 12 15.18 -16.31 -13.32
C LYS A 12 15.38 -16.50 -11.83
N LYS A 13 16.42 -15.88 -11.29
CA LYS A 13 16.83 -16.08 -9.90
C LYS A 13 15.80 -15.42 -9.00
N LYS A 14 15.14 -16.21 -8.15
CA LYS A 14 14.04 -15.74 -7.28
C LYS A 14 14.49 -14.68 -6.27
N TRP A 15 15.69 -14.86 -5.74
CA TRP A 15 16.28 -14.00 -4.71
C TRP A 15 17.72 -13.74 -5.10
N LEU A 16 18.09 -12.46 -5.16
CA LEU A 16 19.49 -12.08 -5.35
C LEU A 16 20.29 -12.32 -4.05
N THR A 17 21.61 -12.36 -4.13
CA THR A 17 22.50 -12.36 -2.97
C THR A 17 22.83 -10.92 -2.55
N ALA A 18 23.48 -10.76 -1.39
CA ALA A 18 24.01 -9.47 -0.97
C ALA A 18 24.98 -8.89 -2.02
N GLU A 19 25.86 -9.74 -2.57
CA GLU A 19 26.83 -9.36 -3.60
C GLU A 19 26.16 -8.84 -4.88
N GLU A 20 25.10 -9.52 -5.33
CA GLU A 20 24.34 -9.08 -6.50
C GLU A 20 23.65 -7.74 -6.25
N TRP A 21 23.12 -7.50 -5.05
CA TRP A 21 22.56 -6.19 -4.71
C TRP A 21 23.62 -5.09 -4.64
N MET A 22 24.75 -5.36 -4.01
CA MET A 22 25.86 -4.40 -3.96
C MET A 22 26.29 -4.01 -5.37
N LYS A 23 26.36 -4.98 -6.29
CA LYS A 23 26.64 -4.75 -7.71
C LYS A 23 25.56 -3.91 -8.39
N ILE A 24 24.29 -4.24 -8.20
CA ILE A 24 23.16 -3.47 -8.77
C ILE A 24 23.18 -2.02 -8.29
N ILE A 25 23.46 -1.80 -7.01
CA ILE A 25 23.50 -0.47 -6.40
C ILE A 25 24.69 0.33 -6.94
N SER A 26 25.88 -0.28 -7.00
CA SER A 26 27.11 0.40 -7.45
C SER A 26 27.11 0.69 -8.95
N GLU A 27 26.65 -0.25 -9.77
CA GLU A 27 26.59 -0.13 -11.23
C GLU A 27 25.32 0.58 -11.72
N LYS A 28 24.39 0.91 -10.81
CA LYS A 28 23.11 1.57 -11.09
C LYS A 28 22.25 0.83 -12.12
N THR A 29 22.25 -0.50 -12.08
CA THR A 29 21.47 -1.35 -13.00
C THR A 29 20.03 -1.52 -12.52
N TYR A 30 19.38 -0.43 -12.12
CA TYR A 30 17.99 -0.40 -11.66
C TYR A 30 17.24 0.75 -12.33
N SER A 31 15.93 0.61 -12.46
CA SER A 31 15.05 1.70 -12.85
C SER A 31 14.83 2.64 -11.67
N GLU A 32 14.72 3.94 -11.93
CA GLU A 32 14.35 4.92 -10.92
C GLU A 32 12.94 5.44 -11.20
N SER A 33 12.08 5.46 -10.18
CA SER A 33 10.73 6.03 -10.27
C SER A 33 10.31 6.62 -8.93
N LEU A 34 9.29 7.49 -8.95
CA LEU A 34 8.73 8.07 -7.74
C LEU A 34 7.80 7.08 -7.01
N GLU A 35 7.14 6.21 -7.77
CA GLU A 35 6.21 5.20 -7.27
C GLU A 35 6.14 4.00 -8.23
N ILE A 36 5.57 2.90 -7.74
CA ILE A 36 5.39 1.68 -8.53
C ILE A 36 3.96 1.68 -9.05
N GLY A 37 3.80 2.21 -10.26
CA GLY A 37 2.52 2.33 -10.93
C GLY A 37 2.33 1.30 -12.03
N LEU A 38 1.29 1.50 -12.84
CA LEU A 38 0.96 0.59 -13.95
C LEU A 38 2.06 0.50 -15.01
N ASN A 39 2.81 1.59 -15.23
CA ASN A 39 3.89 1.61 -16.22
C ASN A 39 5.04 0.68 -15.82
N GLU A 40 5.46 0.75 -14.56
CA GLU A 40 6.49 -0.11 -13.98
C GLU A 40 6.03 -1.58 -13.98
N LEU A 41 4.78 -1.82 -13.61
CA LEU A 41 4.20 -3.16 -13.64
C LEU A 41 4.11 -3.71 -15.07
N GLN A 42 3.77 -2.88 -16.07
CA GLN A 42 3.75 -3.29 -17.47
C GLN A 42 5.14 -3.71 -17.97
N LYS A 43 6.19 -2.95 -17.62
CA LYS A 43 7.59 -3.36 -17.89
C LYS A 43 7.93 -4.69 -17.23
N LEU A 44 7.49 -4.89 -15.98
CA LEU A 44 7.63 -6.18 -15.31
C LEU A 44 6.92 -7.31 -16.08
N LYS A 45 5.77 -7.07 -16.71
CA LYS A 45 5.08 -8.08 -17.53
C LYS A 45 5.87 -8.45 -18.78
N GLU A 46 6.45 -7.45 -19.44
CA GLU A 46 7.18 -7.60 -20.70
C GLU A 46 8.55 -8.26 -20.49
N GLU A 47 9.31 -7.80 -19.49
CA GLU A 47 10.68 -8.28 -19.21
C GLU A 47 10.66 -9.50 -18.26
N GLY A 48 9.61 -9.63 -17.45
CA GLY A 48 9.45 -10.65 -16.41
C GLY A 48 10.43 -10.53 -15.24
N THR A 49 11.26 -9.49 -15.22
CA THR A 49 12.07 -9.07 -14.07
C THR A 49 12.08 -7.56 -14.00
N LEU A 50 12.00 -6.97 -12.81
CA LEU A 50 12.11 -5.53 -12.63
C LEU A 50 12.89 -5.25 -11.36
N THR A 51 13.96 -4.47 -11.47
CA THR A 51 14.65 -3.88 -10.32
C THR A 51 14.42 -2.38 -10.33
N ILE A 52 13.86 -1.85 -9.25
CA ILE A 52 13.45 -0.46 -9.16
C ILE A 52 13.86 0.16 -7.83
N ARG A 53 14.21 1.45 -7.88
CA ARG A 53 14.50 2.30 -6.73
C ARG A 53 13.43 3.38 -6.63
N VAL A 54 12.88 3.57 -5.44
CA VAL A 54 11.92 4.65 -5.14
C VAL A 54 12.30 5.42 -3.87
N PRO A 55 11.93 6.71 -3.74
CA PRO A 55 12.22 7.48 -2.53
C PRO A 55 11.46 6.96 -1.30
N LYS A 56 12.15 6.88 -0.16
CA LYS A 56 11.59 6.43 1.12
C LYS A 56 10.55 7.39 1.69
N GLU A 57 10.77 8.69 1.53
CA GLU A 57 9.89 9.73 2.08
C GLU A 57 8.44 9.60 1.56
N SER A 58 8.28 9.33 0.27
CA SER A 58 6.97 9.16 -0.34
C SER A 58 6.38 7.77 -0.09
N ASN A 59 7.20 6.72 0.02
CA ASN A 59 6.77 5.31 -0.01
C ASN A 59 6.82 4.57 1.35
N GLY A 60 7.42 5.12 2.40
CA GLY A 60 7.53 4.48 3.71
C GLY A 60 8.61 3.38 3.75
N LYS A 61 8.31 2.21 4.32
CA LYS A 61 9.27 1.08 4.41
C LYS A 61 9.13 0.06 3.28
N ILE A 62 7.92 -0.06 2.72
CA ILE A 62 7.58 -0.98 1.64
C ILE A 62 6.75 -0.17 0.65
N PRO A 63 7.13 -0.09 -0.64
CA PRO A 63 6.41 0.70 -1.61
C PRO A 63 5.03 0.10 -1.84
N PHE A 64 4.08 0.98 -2.16
CA PHE A 64 2.76 0.56 -2.58
C PHE A 64 2.81 0.22 -4.07
N ASP A 65 2.54 -1.04 -4.41
CA ASP A 65 2.63 -1.56 -5.78
C ASP A 65 1.33 -2.22 -6.28
N THR A 66 0.22 -1.95 -5.60
CA THR A 66 -1.12 -2.53 -5.86
C THR A 66 -1.25 -4.05 -5.72
N ILE A 67 -0.16 -4.78 -5.49
CA ILE A 67 -0.15 -6.23 -5.40
C ILE A 67 -0.39 -6.67 -3.94
N THR A 68 -1.16 -7.74 -3.78
CA THR A 68 -1.40 -8.35 -2.47
C THR A 68 -0.36 -9.43 -2.18
N TRP A 69 0.57 -9.10 -1.28
CA TRP A 69 1.71 -9.95 -0.89
C TRP A 69 1.45 -10.89 0.29
N SER A 70 0.29 -10.75 0.94
CA SER A 70 -0.09 -11.56 2.10
C SER A 70 -1.57 -11.88 2.05
N LYS A 71 -1.95 -13.14 2.29
CA LYS A 71 -3.35 -13.56 2.35
C LYS A 71 -3.53 -14.65 3.40
N THR A 72 -4.63 -14.55 4.13
CA THR A 72 -5.07 -15.60 5.06
C THR A 72 -6.32 -16.24 4.50
N VAL A 73 -6.27 -17.52 4.14
CA VAL A 73 -7.43 -18.28 3.70
C VAL A 73 -7.93 -19.11 4.88
N ARG A 74 -8.90 -18.55 5.62
CA ARG A 74 -9.39 -19.13 6.88
C ARG A 74 -9.94 -20.54 6.71
N SER A 75 -10.67 -20.81 5.62
CA SER A 75 -11.25 -22.13 5.31
C SER A 75 -10.18 -23.23 5.18
N LEU A 76 -9.02 -22.88 4.64
CA LEU A 76 -7.91 -23.82 4.39
C LEU A 76 -6.85 -23.79 5.48
N LYS A 77 -6.99 -22.91 6.49
CA LYS A 77 -5.96 -22.61 7.50
C LYS A 77 -4.59 -22.25 6.91
N ILE A 78 -4.56 -21.75 5.67
CA ILE A 78 -3.33 -21.33 5.00
C ILE A 78 -3.11 -19.84 5.26
N ARG A 79 -1.90 -19.49 5.71
CA ARG A 79 -1.47 -18.11 5.92
C ARG A 79 -0.19 -17.85 5.12
N HIS A 80 -0.30 -16.98 4.13
CA HIS A 80 0.86 -16.49 3.37
C HIS A 80 1.32 -15.17 3.97
N GLU A 81 2.55 -15.17 4.46
CA GLU A 81 3.16 -14.00 5.11
C GLU A 81 4.49 -13.62 4.47
N PRO A 82 4.82 -12.32 4.44
CA PRO A 82 6.16 -11.86 4.13
C PRO A 82 7.18 -12.49 5.07
N ARG A 83 8.32 -12.92 4.52
CA ARG A 83 9.46 -13.41 5.32
C ARG A 83 10.48 -12.28 5.49
N TYR A 84 10.78 -11.96 6.73
CA TYR A 84 11.79 -10.97 7.08
C TYR A 84 13.14 -11.66 7.27
N CYS A 85 14.19 -11.16 6.63
CA CYS A 85 15.55 -11.66 6.83
C CYS A 85 16.56 -10.52 6.80
N MET A 86 17.57 -10.63 7.66
CA MET A 86 18.70 -9.71 7.69
C MET A 86 19.69 -10.04 6.58
N MET A 87 20.25 -9.01 5.98
CA MET A 87 21.28 -9.10 4.95
C MET A 87 22.31 -7.99 5.19
N LYS A 88 23.59 -8.34 5.16
CA LYS A 88 24.66 -7.36 5.21
C LYS A 88 24.89 -6.78 3.81
N LEU A 89 24.70 -5.49 3.64
CA LEU A 89 24.94 -4.74 2.41
C LEU A 89 26.00 -3.67 2.70
N PHE A 90 27.12 -3.71 1.98
CA PHE A 90 28.30 -2.90 2.28
C PHE A 90 28.68 -3.05 3.77
N ASP A 91 28.72 -1.95 4.51
CA ASP A 91 29.03 -1.91 5.94
C ASP A 91 27.79 -1.87 6.86
N SER A 92 26.58 -2.09 6.30
CA SER A 92 25.31 -1.99 7.04
C SER A 92 24.50 -3.29 7.05
N ASP A 93 23.89 -3.59 8.20
CA ASP A 93 22.89 -4.66 8.29
C ASP A 93 21.52 -4.12 7.91
N VAL A 94 20.93 -4.71 6.88
CA VAL A 94 19.66 -4.28 6.31
C VAL A 94 18.61 -5.36 6.51
N GLN A 95 17.44 -4.96 7.02
CA GLN A 95 16.27 -5.84 7.05
C GLN A 95 15.64 -5.87 5.67
N THR A 96 15.47 -7.07 5.13
CA THR A 96 14.84 -7.29 3.85
C THR A 96 13.55 -8.10 3.99
N VAL A 97 12.60 -7.86 3.10
CA VAL A 97 11.28 -8.49 3.11
C VAL A 97 11.07 -9.25 1.81
N ARG A 98 10.83 -10.56 1.94
CA ARG A 98 10.64 -11.50 0.84
C ARG A 98 9.19 -11.94 0.78
N CYS A 99 8.54 -11.66 -0.33
CA CYS A 99 7.12 -11.94 -0.55
C CYS A 99 6.91 -12.82 -1.79
N LEU A 100 5.82 -13.59 -1.75
CA LEU A 100 5.31 -14.35 -2.88
C LEU A 100 3.87 -13.92 -3.11
N ARG A 101 3.52 -13.50 -4.33
CA ARG A 101 2.13 -13.22 -4.68
C ARG A 101 1.34 -14.52 -4.67
N TYR A 102 0.16 -14.49 -4.07
CA TYR A 102 -0.73 -15.66 -4.01
C TYR A 102 -2.03 -15.35 -4.74
N GLU A 103 -2.28 -16.09 -5.83
CA GLU A 103 -3.57 -16.16 -6.51
C GLU A 103 -3.94 -17.62 -6.76
N SER A 104 -5.01 -18.10 -6.12
CA SER A 104 -5.91 -19.12 -6.65
C SER A 104 -7.17 -19.26 -5.77
N GLU A 105 -8.30 -19.58 -6.41
CA GLU A 105 -9.52 -20.11 -5.79
C GLU A 105 -9.47 -21.65 -5.61
N ASP A 106 -8.52 -22.34 -6.23
CA ASP A 106 -8.39 -23.80 -6.23
C ASP A 106 -6.92 -24.23 -5.99
N ILE A 107 -6.69 -25.00 -4.92
CA ILE A 107 -5.34 -25.36 -4.42
C ILE A 107 -4.56 -26.23 -5.41
N SER A 108 -5.23 -26.84 -6.39
CA SER A 108 -4.66 -27.79 -7.36
C SER A 108 -3.90 -27.15 -8.52
N LYS A 109 -4.05 -25.83 -8.76
CA LYS A 109 -3.36 -25.08 -9.82
C LYS A 109 -2.62 -23.87 -9.26
N GLN A 110 -1.46 -24.10 -8.66
CA GLN A 110 -0.57 -23.04 -8.21
C GLN A 110 0.31 -22.52 -9.36
N PHE A 111 -0.18 -21.57 -10.16
CA PHE A 111 0.67 -20.91 -11.17
C PHE A 111 0.46 -19.39 -11.23
N LEU A 112 0.75 -18.72 -10.11
CA LEU A 112 1.22 -17.34 -10.16
C LEU A 112 2.40 -17.19 -9.21
N GLN A 113 3.61 -17.17 -9.75
CA GLN A 113 4.84 -17.05 -8.96
C GLN A 113 5.51 -15.71 -9.26
N VAL A 114 4.96 -14.63 -8.68
CA VAL A 114 5.68 -13.35 -8.59
C VAL A 114 6.42 -13.29 -7.27
N TYR A 115 7.73 -13.16 -7.33
CA TYR A 115 8.57 -12.91 -6.18
C TYR A 115 8.82 -11.42 -6.06
N PHE A 116 8.72 -10.92 -4.83
CA PHE A 116 9.01 -9.54 -4.49
C PHE A 116 10.00 -9.48 -3.36
N TRP A 117 11.06 -8.71 -3.56
CA TRP A 117 12.07 -8.47 -2.56
C TRP A 117 12.28 -6.99 -2.37
N VAL A 118 12.16 -6.52 -1.13
CA VAL A 118 12.32 -5.11 -0.79
C VAL A 118 13.22 -4.91 0.41
N PHE A 119 13.99 -3.83 0.38
CA PHE A 119 14.69 -3.30 1.55
C PHE A 119 14.89 -1.80 1.43
N THR A 120 15.16 -1.17 2.57
CA THR A 120 15.51 0.24 2.64
C THR A 120 17.01 0.36 2.86
N TYR A 121 17.66 1.19 2.05
CA TYR A 121 19.07 1.54 2.20
C TYR A 121 19.22 3.03 1.89
N ASP A 122 19.85 3.77 2.80
CA ASP A 122 19.84 5.23 2.84
C ASP A 122 18.41 5.82 2.76
N ASP A 123 18.20 6.81 1.89
CA ASP A 123 16.92 7.48 1.66
C ASP A 123 16.05 6.81 0.59
N TYR A 124 16.42 5.60 0.17
CA TYR A 124 15.74 4.89 -0.91
C TYR A 124 15.23 3.51 -0.49
N ILE A 125 14.19 3.07 -1.18
CA ILE A 125 13.68 1.72 -1.12
C ILE A 125 14.03 1.03 -2.44
N TYR A 126 14.70 -0.10 -2.33
CA TYR A 126 15.05 -0.94 -3.47
C TYR A 126 14.06 -2.11 -3.52
N SER A 127 13.54 -2.39 -4.70
CA SER A 127 12.56 -3.44 -4.94
C SER A 127 12.95 -4.27 -6.16
N HIS A 128 12.87 -5.59 -6.03
CA HIS A 128 13.14 -6.53 -7.10
C HIS A 128 11.95 -7.47 -7.27
N TYR A 129 11.45 -7.54 -8.50
CA TYR A 129 10.32 -8.34 -8.91
C TYR A 129 10.76 -9.38 -9.93
N VAL A 130 10.23 -10.59 -9.79
CA VAL A 130 10.48 -11.68 -10.75
C VAL A 130 9.19 -12.42 -11.02
N ILE A 131 8.78 -12.45 -12.29
CA ILE A 131 7.69 -13.31 -12.78
C ILE A 131 8.30 -14.62 -13.29
N LEU A 132 7.91 -15.74 -12.68
CA LEU A 132 8.35 -17.07 -13.12
C LEU A 132 7.40 -17.77 -14.10
N THR A 133 6.16 -17.30 -14.20
CA THR A 133 5.10 -17.94 -14.99
C THR A 133 4.40 -16.91 -15.87
N ASN A 134 4.15 -17.26 -17.14
CA ASN A 134 3.54 -16.35 -18.12
C ASN A 134 2.06 -16.05 -17.84
N GLU A 135 1.44 -16.78 -16.91
CA GLU A 135 0.05 -16.61 -16.48
C GLU A 135 -0.14 -15.42 -15.52
N CYS A 136 0.89 -14.58 -15.31
CA CYS A 136 0.79 -13.45 -14.40
C CYS A 136 -0.10 -12.33 -14.96
N GLU A 137 -1.33 -12.25 -14.46
CA GLU A 137 -2.17 -11.08 -14.62
C GLU A 137 -1.76 -10.01 -13.60
N LEU A 138 -1.48 -8.79 -14.03
CA LEU A 138 -1.19 -7.69 -13.11
C LEU A 138 -2.50 -7.00 -12.71
N PRO A 139 -2.57 -6.45 -11.48
CA PRO A 139 -3.76 -5.74 -11.03
C PRO A 139 -4.17 -4.65 -12.03
N GLU A 140 -5.40 -4.74 -12.54
CA GLU A 140 -5.99 -3.71 -13.37
C GLU A 140 -6.32 -2.45 -12.55
N SER A 141 -6.26 -1.29 -13.21
CA SER A 141 -6.48 0.03 -12.61
C SER A 141 -7.79 0.13 -11.80
N SER A 142 -8.82 -0.62 -12.20
CA SER A 142 -10.16 -0.64 -11.62
C SER A 142 -10.26 -1.34 -10.26
N ASN A 143 -9.37 -2.29 -9.95
CA ASN A 143 -9.43 -3.15 -8.75
C ASN A 143 -8.24 -2.95 -7.79
N SER A 144 -7.45 -1.90 -8.00
CA SER A 144 -6.31 -1.59 -7.13
C SER A 144 -6.77 -1.19 -5.73
N ASN A 145 -6.23 -1.86 -4.70
CA ASN A 145 -6.36 -1.39 -3.33
C ASN A 145 -5.90 0.08 -3.26
N LYS A 146 -6.59 0.95 -2.52
CA LYS A 146 -6.08 2.33 -2.39
C LYS A 146 -4.80 2.36 -1.55
N ARG A 147 -3.82 3.15 -1.98
CA ARG A 147 -2.58 3.45 -1.24
C ARG A 147 -2.91 3.92 0.18
N ARG A 148 -2.11 3.48 1.15
CA ARG A 148 -2.18 4.02 2.52
C ARG A 148 -1.69 5.47 2.52
N LEU A 149 -2.35 6.31 3.30
CA LEU A 149 -1.92 7.70 3.48
C LEU A 149 -0.54 7.72 4.15
N ASN A 150 0.36 8.54 3.62
CA ASN A 150 1.65 8.79 4.27
C ASN A 150 1.48 9.75 5.47
N THR A 151 2.50 9.87 6.31
CA THR A 151 2.43 10.70 7.53
C THR A 151 2.07 12.15 7.22
N HIS A 152 2.71 12.75 6.22
CA HIS A 152 2.45 14.13 5.82
C HIS A 152 0.99 14.36 5.36
N GLN A 153 0.44 13.45 4.56
CA GLN A 153 -0.96 13.48 4.13
C GLN A 153 -1.89 13.32 5.33
N ILE A 154 -1.55 12.44 6.28
CA ILE A 154 -2.32 12.27 7.53
C ILE A 154 -2.34 13.58 8.31
N ASP A 155 -1.21 14.26 8.43
CA ASP A 155 -1.08 15.52 9.17
C ASP A 155 -1.90 16.65 8.52
N ILE A 156 -1.81 16.82 7.20
CA ILE A 156 -2.64 17.79 6.46
C ILE A 156 -4.12 17.49 6.65
N LEU A 157 -4.51 16.22 6.49
CA LEU A 157 -5.92 15.83 6.61
C LEU A 157 -6.45 16.09 8.01
N ARG A 158 -5.65 15.82 9.04
CA ARG A 158 -6.05 15.98 10.45
C ARG A 158 -6.07 17.41 10.92
N ASN A 159 -5.06 18.20 10.57
CA ASN A 159 -4.88 19.52 11.15
C ASN A 159 -5.55 20.61 10.32
N ASP A 160 -5.60 20.44 8.99
CA ASP A 160 -6.03 21.53 8.10
C ASP A 160 -7.39 21.28 7.45
N VAL A 161 -7.70 20.02 7.12
CA VAL A 161 -8.88 19.68 6.30
C VAL A 161 -10.06 19.24 7.15
N MET A 162 -9.91 18.18 7.94
CA MET A 162 -11.02 17.55 8.66
C MET A 162 -11.64 18.38 9.80
N PRO A 163 -10.91 19.25 10.54
CA PRO A 163 -11.51 20.02 11.64
C PRO A 163 -12.60 20.99 11.18
N ASN A 164 -12.53 21.44 9.93
CA ASN A 164 -13.40 22.48 9.38
C ASN A 164 -14.46 21.94 8.42
N GLU A 165 -14.48 20.62 8.16
CA GLU A 165 -15.25 20.04 7.07
C GLU A 165 -16.00 18.78 7.48
N THR A 166 -17.16 18.55 6.86
CA THR A 166 -17.81 17.24 6.91
C THR A 166 -16.96 16.21 6.18
N ILE A 167 -17.12 14.90 6.48
CA ILE A 167 -16.35 13.83 5.79
C ILE A 167 -16.50 13.89 4.26
N VAL A 168 -17.67 14.29 3.76
CA VAL A 168 -17.94 14.43 2.32
C VAL A 168 -17.14 15.60 1.74
N ASN A 169 -17.16 16.76 2.39
CA ASN A 169 -16.40 17.93 1.94
C ASN A 169 -14.89 17.75 2.13
N ALA A 170 -14.45 17.18 3.25
CA ALA A 170 -13.06 16.86 3.53
C ALA A 170 -12.46 15.97 2.44
N LYS A 171 -13.24 15.02 1.90
CA LYS A 171 -12.83 14.23 0.74
C LYS A 171 -12.62 15.10 -0.49
N ARG A 172 -13.55 16.02 -0.80
CA ARG A 172 -13.43 16.93 -1.94
C ARG A 172 -12.21 17.84 -1.81
N VAL A 173 -12.05 18.50 -0.66
CA VAL A 173 -10.91 19.40 -0.37
C VAL A 173 -9.59 18.64 -0.41
N ALA A 174 -9.54 17.41 0.11
CA ALA A 174 -8.36 16.55 0.00
C ALA A 174 -8.00 16.27 -1.47
N HIS A 175 -8.98 15.94 -2.31
CA HIS A 175 -8.76 15.74 -3.74
C HIS A 175 -8.30 17.02 -4.46
N GLU A 176 -8.85 18.18 -4.12
CA GLU A 176 -8.41 19.48 -4.65
C GLU A 176 -6.95 19.79 -4.26
N ARG A 177 -6.51 19.34 -3.08
CA ARG A 177 -5.10 19.41 -2.63
C ARG A 177 -4.23 18.27 -3.16
N GLY A 178 -4.71 17.46 -4.10
CA GLY A 178 -3.97 16.35 -4.69
C GLY A 178 -3.85 15.09 -3.81
N ILE A 179 -4.57 15.05 -2.68
CA ILE A 179 -4.56 13.90 -1.76
C ILE A 179 -5.74 12.97 -2.11
N ASN A 180 -5.43 11.86 -2.75
CA ASN A 180 -6.44 10.86 -3.11
C ASN A 180 -6.83 9.99 -1.90
N VAL A 181 -7.97 10.28 -1.29
CA VAL A 181 -8.47 9.59 -0.08
C VAL A 181 -9.79 8.85 -0.32
N THR A 182 -10.05 7.83 0.49
CA THR A 182 -11.38 7.20 0.60
C THR A 182 -12.15 7.75 1.79
N THR A 183 -13.48 7.70 1.70
CA THR A 183 -14.37 7.98 2.84
C THR A 183 -14.01 7.11 4.06
N LYS A 184 -13.64 5.84 3.84
CA LYS A 184 -13.24 4.92 4.91
C LYS A 184 -11.93 5.35 5.59
N GLN A 185 -10.95 5.85 4.85
CA GLN A 185 -9.71 6.38 5.42
C GLN A 185 -9.98 7.62 6.28
N LEU A 186 -10.81 8.55 5.81
CA LEU A 186 -11.20 9.74 6.59
C LEU A 186 -11.97 9.36 7.87
N LEU A 187 -12.90 8.41 7.78
CA LEU A 187 -13.63 7.92 8.96
C LEU A 187 -12.69 7.26 9.98
N ASN A 188 -11.69 6.48 9.51
CA ASN A 188 -10.71 5.86 10.39
C ASN A 188 -9.78 6.89 11.04
N LEU A 189 -9.41 7.96 10.33
CA LEU A 189 -8.66 9.08 10.91
C LEU A 189 -9.49 9.77 11.99
N ASN A 190 -10.74 10.10 11.70
CA ASN A 190 -11.65 10.78 12.65
C ASN A 190 -11.87 9.96 13.93
N ARG A 191 -11.96 8.62 13.81
CA ARG A 191 -12.14 7.73 14.97
C ARG A 191 -10.96 7.72 15.93
N LYS A 192 -9.73 7.96 15.45
CA LYS A 192 -8.52 7.96 16.28
C LYS A 192 -8.36 9.25 17.08
N ASP A 193 -9.04 10.33 16.69
CA ASP A 193 -8.91 11.66 17.28
C ASP A 193 -10.07 12.01 18.24
N ARG A 194 -10.82 11.01 18.71
CA ARG A 194 -11.85 11.14 19.77
C ARG A 194 -11.24 11.37 21.17
N THR A 195 -10.34 12.34 21.26
CA THR A 195 -10.14 13.18 22.45
C THR A 195 -10.71 14.59 22.25
N ALA A 196 -11.19 14.93 21.05
CA ALA A 196 -12.00 16.13 20.85
C ALA A 196 -13.48 15.79 21.07
N ASP A 197 -14.10 16.43 22.06
CA ASP A 197 -15.55 16.60 22.17
C ASP A 197 -16.07 17.32 20.92
N ILE A 198 -16.26 16.56 19.85
CA ILE A 198 -16.97 17.04 18.68
C ILE A 198 -18.44 16.75 18.94
N ASP A 199 -19.08 17.75 19.56
CA ASP A 199 -20.53 17.93 19.58
C ASP A 199 -21.07 17.58 18.18
N PRO A 200 -21.98 16.61 18.03
CA PRO A 200 -22.31 16.04 16.72
C PRO A 200 -23.02 17.06 15.83
N ARG A 201 -22.27 17.76 14.98
CA ARG A 201 -22.83 18.63 13.94
C ARG A 201 -23.26 17.77 12.75
N GLY A 202 -24.53 17.41 12.75
CA GLY A 202 -25.25 16.79 11.65
C GLY A 202 -26.76 17.00 11.85
N PRO A 203 -27.61 16.64 10.89
CA PRO A 203 -29.05 16.91 10.97
C PRO A 203 -29.74 16.33 12.22
N ARG A 204 -29.12 15.33 12.87
CA ARG A 204 -29.58 14.77 14.15
C ARG A 204 -29.16 15.61 15.37
N GLY A 205 -28.04 16.35 15.31
CA GLY A 205 -27.59 17.23 16.38
C GLY A 205 -28.44 18.49 16.50
N ASP A 206 -28.89 19.05 15.37
CA ASP A 206 -29.79 20.21 15.37
C ASP A 206 -31.17 19.87 15.97
N ILE A 207 -31.66 18.64 15.75
CA ILE A 207 -32.89 18.14 16.37
C ILE A 207 -32.72 17.96 17.89
N VAL A 208 -31.56 17.47 18.35
CA VAL A 208 -31.29 17.33 19.80
C VAL A 208 -31.23 18.70 20.47
N LYS A 209 -30.55 19.68 19.87
CA LYS A 209 -30.52 21.05 20.40
C LYS A 209 -31.91 21.71 20.40
N LEU A 210 -32.73 21.44 19.38
CA LEU A 210 -34.10 21.91 19.33
C LEU A 210 -34.94 21.28 20.47
N ILE A 211 -34.84 19.97 20.70
CA ILE A 211 -35.54 19.27 21.79
C ILE A 211 -35.08 19.77 23.17
N GLU A 212 -33.78 20.01 23.35
CA GLU A 212 -33.24 20.57 24.60
C GLU A 212 -33.70 22.01 24.84
N SER A 213 -33.75 22.84 23.79
CA SER A 213 -34.28 24.21 23.90
C SER A 213 -35.78 24.25 24.22
N ILE A 214 -36.58 23.33 23.66
CA ILE A 214 -38.02 23.21 23.99
C ILE A 214 -38.21 22.77 25.45
N ARG A 215 -37.39 21.85 25.95
CA ARG A 215 -37.45 21.41 27.35
C ARG A 215 -37.07 22.50 28.34
N ALA A 216 -36.05 23.30 28.02
CA ALA A 216 -35.63 24.42 28.86
C ALA A 216 -36.72 25.49 28.98
N VAL A 217 -37.40 25.81 27.87
CA VAL A 217 -38.53 26.76 27.88
C VAL A 217 -39.72 26.23 28.68
N GLN A 218 -40.01 24.93 28.62
CA GLN A 218 -41.09 24.32 29.41
C GLN A 218 -40.82 24.28 30.92
N THR A 219 -39.55 24.35 31.35
CA THR A 219 -39.21 24.36 32.78
C THR A 219 -39.33 25.74 33.41
N ASP A 220 -39.25 26.81 32.60
CA ASP A 220 -39.40 28.19 33.07
C ASP A 220 -40.86 28.66 33.11
N GLU A 221 -41.80 27.96 32.45
CA GLU A 221 -43.24 28.28 32.47
C GLU A 221 -44.02 27.58 33.62
N GLU A 222 -43.39 26.68 34.38
CA GLU A 222 -44.00 25.97 35.54
C GLU A 222 -43.53 26.50 36.92
N LEU A 223 -42.94 27.71 36.99
CA LEU A 223 -42.57 28.40 38.24
C LEU A 223 -43.41 29.66 38.52
#